data_AF-A0A285P5W2-F1
#
_entry.id   AF-A0A285P5W2-F1
#
_cell.length_a   1.000
_cell.length_b   1.000
_cell.length_c   1.000
_cell.angle_alpha   90.00
_cell.angle_beta   90.00
_cell.angle_gamma   90.00
#
_symmetry.space_group_name_H-M   'P 1'
#
loop_
_entity.id
_entity.type
_entity.pdbx_description
1 polymer ?
#
loop_
_entity_poly.entity_id
_entity_poly.type
_entity_poly.pdbx_seq_one_letter_code
_entity_poly.pdbx_strand_id
1 'polypeptide(L)'
;MEVKLKLKKLYGKDRASIEELLQSRAGRNLLPYEIVFNDEVKWEEFMDQIKDYYHKACVIYSNFRYLVKRKTPLPLVKEKISDRDLRRFFEVLRAIN
;
A
#
# COMPACT_ATOMS: atom_id res chain seq x y z
N MET A 1 6.04 9.28 14.42
CA MET A 1 5.99 7.81 14.62
C MET A 1 6.44 7.14 13.34
N GLU A 2 7.34 6.16 13.41
CA GLU A 2 7.81 5.40 12.24
C GLU A 2 7.09 4.07 12.13
N VAL A 3 6.80 3.65 10.90
CA VAL A 3 6.25 2.33 10.59
C VAL A 3 7.32 1.45 9.98
N LYS A 4 7.24 0.14 10.22
CA LYS A 4 8.08 -0.85 9.55
C LYS A 4 7.54 -1.09 8.14
N LEU A 5 8.40 -0.97 7.14
CA LEU A 5 8.01 -1.10 5.73
C LEU A 5 8.13 -2.55 5.27
N LYS A 6 7.08 -3.05 4.63
CA LYS A 6 7.08 -4.37 3.99
C LYS A 6 7.73 -4.31 2.62
N LEU A 7 7.57 -3.20 1.89
CA LEU A 7 8.21 -2.97 0.59
C LEU A 7 9.63 -2.40 0.73
N LYS A 8 10.37 -2.76 1.78
CA LYS A 8 11.69 -2.20 2.12
C LYS A 8 12.70 -2.18 0.96
N LYS A 9 12.72 -3.22 0.11
CA LYS A 9 13.59 -3.28 -1.08
C LYS A 9 13.26 -2.20 -2.11
N LEU A 10 11.96 -1.90 -2.29
CA LEU A 10 11.50 -0.87 -3.21
C LEU A 10 11.69 0.55 -2.66
N TYR A 11 11.61 0.69 -1.33
CA TYR A 11 11.88 1.96 -0.66
C TYR A 11 13.37 2.24 -0.42
N GLY A 12 14.22 1.21 -0.41
CA GLY A 12 15.62 1.31 -0.03
C GLY A 12 15.84 1.56 1.48
N LYS A 13 14.84 1.27 2.32
CA LYS A 13 14.90 1.46 3.78
C LYS A 13 13.88 0.56 4.50
N ASP A 14 14.15 0.28 5.77
CA ASP A 14 13.33 -0.64 6.59
C ASP A 14 12.17 0.03 7.33
N ARG A 15 12.29 1.34 7.59
CA ARG A 15 11.30 2.14 8.33
C ARG A 15 11.18 3.52 7.70
N ALA A 16 10.02 4.14 7.86
CA ALA A 16 9.79 5.54 7.51
C ALA A 16 8.63 6.10 8.33
N SER A 17 8.60 7.43 8.51
CA SER A 17 7.40 8.11 8.98
C SER A 17 6.39 8.29 7.84
N ILE A 18 5.11 8.48 8.17
CA ILE A 18 4.09 8.80 7.16
C ILE A 18 4.45 10.09 6.42
N GLU A 19 4.91 11.10 7.14
CA GLU A 19 5.35 12.38 6.56
C GLU A 19 6.45 12.19 5.51
N GLU A 20 7.44 11.36 5.80
CA GLU A 20 8.54 11.05 4.86
C GLU A 20 8.03 10.33 3.60
N LEU A 21 7.10 9.38 3.76
CA LEU A 21 6.45 8.71 2.64
C LEU A 21 5.62 9.69 1.80
N LEU A 22 5.00 10.69 2.42
CA LEU A 22 4.23 11.69 1.70
C LEU A 22 5.11 12.74 1.00
N GLN A 23 6.30 13.04 1.51
CA GLN A 23 7.22 14.01 0.92
C GLN A 23 7.99 13.45 -0.29
N SER A 24 8.23 12.13 -0.35
CA SER A 24 8.99 11.51 -1.45
C SER A 24 8.11 11.00 -2.60
N ARG A 25 8.60 11.13 -3.85
CA ARG A 25 7.91 10.58 -5.03
C ARG A 25 7.74 9.06 -4.96
N ALA A 26 8.79 8.36 -4.49
CA ALA A 26 8.75 6.91 -4.30
C ALA A 26 7.73 6.52 -3.22
N GLY A 27 7.76 7.24 -2.08
CA GLY A 27 6.77 7.24 -1.01
C GLY A 27 5.34 7.22 -1.52
N ARG A 28 4.91 8.32 -2.15
CA ARG A 28 3.55 8.49 -2.68
C ARG A 28 3.15 7.42 -3.69
N ASN A 29 4.09 6.97 -4.53
CA ASN A 29 3.80 5.96 -5.56
C ASN A 29 3.66 4.54 -4.99
N LEU A 30 4.36 4.23 -3.91
CA LEU A 30 4.38 2.90 -3.30
C LEU A 30 3.37 2.76 -2.16
N LEU A 31 3.00 3.85 -1.50
CA LEU A 31 2.17 3.84 -0.28
C LEU A 31 0.86 3.05 -0.43
N PRO A 32 0.07 3.16 -1.54
CA PRO A 32 -1.13 2.32 -1.69
C PRO A 32 -0.81 0.82 -1.65
N TYR A 33 0.31 0.41 -2.24
CA TYR A 33 0.74 -0.98 -2.28
C TYR A 33 1.34 -1.42 -0.94
N GLU A 34 2.05 -0.52 -0.26
CA GLU A 34 2.51 -0.73 1.11
C GLU A 34 1.30 -1.01 2.01
N ILE A 35 0.23 -0.21 1.93
CA ILE A 35 -1.03 -0.43 2.64
C ILE A 35 -1.64 -1.78 2.27
N VAL A 36 -1.67 -2.16 0.98
CA VAL A 36 -2.22 -3.45 0.51
C VAL A 36 -1.46 -4.65 1.05
N PHE A 37 -0.13 -4.60 1.11
CA PHE A 37 0.66 -5.77 1.50
C PHE A 37 1.00 -5.80 2.99
N ASN A 38 1.09 -4.65 3.66
CA ASN A 38 1.47 -4.54 5.06
C ASN A 38 0.25 -4.51 5.97
N ASP A 39 -0.07 -5.64 6.58
CA ASP A 39 -1.13 -5.81 7.57
C ASP A 39 -0.63 -5.73 9.02
N GLU A 40 0.66 -5.46 9.23
CA GLU A 40 1.25 -5.26 10.57
C GLU A 40 1.03 -3.82 11.07
N VAL A 41 0.80 -2.88 10.15
CA VAL A 41 0.55 -1.47 10.47
C VAL A 41 -0.96 -1.21 10.55
N LYS A 42 -1.39 -0.57 11.65
CA LYS A 42 -2.76 -0.06 11.82
C LYS A 42 -2.94 1.23 11.03
N TRP A 43 -3.15 1.10 9.73
CA TRP A 43 -3.27 2.24 8.81
C TRP A 43 -4.42 3.19 9.14
N GLU A 44 -5.44 2.68 9.83
CA GLU A 44 -6.60 3.42 10.31
C GLU A 44 -6.20 4.60 11.21
N GLU A 45 -5.09 4.48 11.96
CA GLU A 45 -4.55 5.54 12.83
C GLU A 45 -4.00 6.74 12.06
N PHE A 46 -3.77 6.60 10.75
CA PHE A 46 -3.22 7.65 9.89
C PHE A 46 -4.20 8.18 8.85
N MET A 47 -5.48 7.80 8.94
CA MET A 47 -6.49 8.06 7.90
C MET A 47 -6.57 9.53 7.49
N ASP A 48 -6.42 10.46 8.42
CA ASP A 48 -6.46 11.90 8.14
C ASP A 48 -5.35 12.34 7.17
N GLN A 49 -4.22 11.64 7.13
CA GLN A 49 -3.07 11.96 6.29
C GLN A 49 -3.05 11.17 4.98
N ILE A 50 -3.59 9.94 4.99
CA ILE A 50 -3.42 8.99 3.89
C ILE A 50 -4.72 8.59 3.20
N LYS A 51 -5.84 9.28 3.47
CA LYS A 51 -7.19 8.93 2.99
C LYS A 51 -7.24 8.49 1.53
N ASP A 52 -6.65 9.26 0.61
CA ASP A 52 -6.67 8.96 -0.82
C ASP A 52 -5.84 7.72 -1.16
N TYR A 53 -4.70 7.53 -0.49
CA TYR A 53 -3.85 6.36 -0.65
C TYR A 53 -4.50 5.11 -0.08
N TYR A 54 -5.21 5.24 1.05
CA TYR A 54 -5.98 4.17 1.67
C TYR A 54 -7.16 3.76 0.79
N HIS A 55 -7.92 4.72 0.25
CA HIS A 55 -8.99 4.42 -0.72
C HIS A 55 -8.43 3.66 -1.92
N LYS A 56 -7.33 4.14 -2.51
CA LYS A 56 -6.67 3.47 -3.62
C LYS A 56 -6.19 2.06 -3.25
N ALA A 57 -5.70 1.85 -2.03
CA ALA A 57 -5.35 0.53 -1.52
C ALA A 57 -6.59 -0.40 -1.44
N CYS A 58 -7.74 0.10 -0.98
CA CYS A 58 -9.00 -0.65 -0.98
C CYS A 58 -9.44 -1.05 -2.40
N VAL A 59 -9.29 -0.16 -3.39
CA VAL A 59 -9.56 -0.48 -4.80
C VAL A 59 -8.65 -1.60 -5.29
N ILE A 60 -7.33 -1.47 -5.08
CA ILE A 60 -6.35 -2.49 -5.47
C ILE A 60 -6.68 -3.83 -4.81
N TYR A 61 -6.91 -3.83 -3.49
CA TYR A 61 -7.24 -5.02 -2.72
C TYR A 61 -8.53 -5.68 -3.20
N SER A 62 -9.58 -4.91 -3.48
CA SER A 62 -10.86 -5.45 -3.95
C SER A 62 -10.72 -6.19 -5.29
N ASN A 63 -9.84 -5.71 -6.17
CA ASN A 63 -9.58 -6.33 -7.47
C ASN A 63 -8.64 -7.55 -7.38
N PHE A 64 -7.74 -7.62 -6.39
CA PHE A 64 -6.70 -8.67 -6.29
C PHE A 64 -6.65 -9.39 -4.94
N ARG A 65 -7.73 -9.39 -4.16
CA ARG A 65 -7.79 -10.01 -2.82
C ARG A 65 -7.29 -11.45 -2.77
N TYR A 66 -7.48 -12.20 -3.86
CA TYR A 66 -7.05 -13.60 -3.98
C TYR A 66 -5.53 -13.77 -4.09
N LEU A 67 -4.79 -12.71 -4.42
CA LEU A 67 -3.31 -12.69 -4.51
C LEU A 67 -2.66 -12.07 -3.27
N VAL A 68 -3.44 -11.50 -2.35
CA VAL A 68 -2.94 -10.71 -1.22
C VAL A 68 -3.11 -11.50 0.07
N LYS A 69 -2.01 -11.80 0.75
CA LYS A 69 -2.01 -12.46 2.06
C LYS A 69 -2.08 -11.41 3.17
N ARG A 70 -3.23 -11.29 3.84
CA ARG A 70 -3.45 -10.45 5.03
C ARG A 70 -4.30 -11.19 6.06
N LYS A 71 -4.03 -10.93 7.35
CA LYS A 71 -4.89 -11.38 8.46
C LYS A 71 -6.13 -10.50 8.58
N THR A 72 -5.95 -9.18 8.43
CA THR A 72 -7.02 -8.19 8.49
C THR A 72 -7.35 -7.69 7.07
N PRO A 73 -8.54 -7.99 6.54
CA PRO A 73 -8.93 -7.57 5.21
C PRO A 73 -9.14 -6.05 5.15
N LEU A 74 -8.80 -5.43 4.02
CA LEU A 74 -9.20 -4.05 3.75
C LEU A 74 -10.68 -3.99 3.33
N PRO A 75 -11.36 -2.84 3.53
CA PRO A 75 -12.72 -2.63 3.03
C PRO A 75 -12.86 -2.94 1.53
N LEU A 76 -13.95 -3.60 1.16
CA LEU A 76 -14.25 -3.91 -0.23
C LEU A 76 -14.97 -2.74 -0.91
N VAL A 77 -14.52 -2.37 -2.10
CA VAL A 77 -15.08 -1.30 -2.92
C VAL A 77 -15.35 -1.81 -4.34
N LYS A 78 -16.42 -1.30 -4.96
CA LYS A 78 -16.83 -1.67 -6.32
C LYS A 78 -16.27 -0.70 -7.35
N GLU A 79 -14.94 -0.61 -7.42
CA GLU A 79 -14.22 0.24 -8.37
C GLU A 79 -13.23 -0.58 -9.18
N LYS A 80 -13.07 -0.25 -10.47
CA LYS A 80 -12.09 -0.89 -11.34
C LYS A 80 -10.73 -0.23 -11.15
N ILE A 81 -9.70 -1.06 -11.04
CA ILE A 81 -8.31 -0.58 -11.05
C ILE A 81 -7.92 -0.03 -12.44
N SER A 82 -7.04 0.96 -12.48
CA SER A 82 -6.45 1.46 -13.74
C SER A 82 -5.36 0.52 -14.28
N ASP A 83 -5.12 0.53 -15.59
CA ASP A 83 -4.03 -0.27 -16.22
C ASP A 83 -2.64 0.08 -15.68
N ARG A 84 -2.43 1.36 -15.31
CA ARG A 84 -1.19 1.80 -14.68
C ARG A 84 -1.00 1.13 -13.32
N ASP A 85 -2.05 1.12 -12.50
CA ASP A 85 -1.97 0.52 -11.17
C ASP A 85 -1.96 -1.01 -11.22
N LEU A 86 -2.61 -1.61 -12.24
CA LEU A 86 -2.51 -3.03 -12.55
C LEU A 86 -1.05 -3.45 -12.79
N ARG A 87 -0.35 -2.76 -13.71
CA ARG A 87 1.07 -3.04 -13.99
C ARG A 87 1.92 -2.90 -12.73
N ARG A 88 1.71 -1.81 -11.99
CA ARG A 88 2.46 -1.54 -10.77
C ARG A 88 2.17 -2.56 -9.66
N PHE A 89 0.95 -3.05 -9.54
CA PHE A 89 0.60 -4.12 -8.60
C PHE A 89 1.44 -5.37 -8.86
N PHE A 90 1.54 -5.82 -10.10
CA PHE A 90 2.35 -6.99 -10.44
C PHE A 90 3.85 -6.76 -10.26
N GLU A 91 4.36 -5.55 -10.53
CA GLU A 91 5.75 -5.20 -10.19
C GLU A 91 6.02 -5.34 -8.69
N VAL A 92 5.13 -4.80 -7.85
CA VAL A 92 5.26 -4.88 -6.39
C VAL A 92 5.13 -6.32 -5.92
N LEU A 93 4.16 -7.07 -6.45
CA LEU A 93 3.93 -8.48 -6.10
C LEU A 93 5.16 -9.35 -6.42
N ARG A 94 5.86 -9.08 -7.53
CA ARG A 94 7.13 -9.77 -7.87
C ARG A 94 8.28 -9.38 -6.96
N ALA A 95 8.29 -8.17 -6.42
CA ALA A 95 9.39 -7.70 -5.57
C ALA A 95 9.33 -8.25 -4.14
N ILE A 96 8.15 -8.69 -3.69
CA ILE A 96 7.91 -9.23 -2.33
C ILE A 96 7.90 -10.76 -2.27
N ASN A 97 7.79 -11.44 -3.41
CA ASN A 97 7.95 -12.89 -3.53
C ASN A 97 9.38 -13.23 -3.93
#